data_AF-A0A2L0F9U0-F1
#
_entry.id   AF-A0A2L0F9U0-F1
#
_cell.length_a   1.000
_cell.length_b   1.000
_cell.length_c   1.000
_cell.angle_alpha   90.00
_cell.angle_beta   90.00
_cell.angle_gamma   90.00
#
_symmetry.space_group_name_H-M   'P 1'
#
loop_
_entity.id
_entity.type
_entity.pdbx_description
1 polymer ?
#
loop_
_entity_poly.entity_id
_entity_poly.type
_entity_poly.pdbx_seq_one_letter_code
_entity_poly.pdbx_strand_id
1 'polypeptide(L)'
;MRQVDPRPESSTADLVKEAIAEAKELMQVEVALARDELNEEISWAKRSGIALGAAAAAALLGLALVLVALALSISLSPLPALLLGLGFVVLAVVVGLVGYTRAPKRPLERTQDRVGSDVRMLREHVA
;
A
#
# COMPACT_ATOMS: atom_id res chain seq x y z
N MET A 1 6.16 -11.27 65.26
CA MET A 1 4.83 -11.62 64.72
C MET A 1 4.62 -10.76 63.48
N ARG A 2 4.71 -11.34 62.27
CA ARG A 2 4.44 -10.60 61.02
C ARG A 2 2.93 -10.42 60.90
N GLN A 3 2.47 -9.16 60.93
CA GLN A 3 1.10 -8.84 60.59
C GLN A 3 0.89 -9.20 59.11
N VAL A 4 0.05 -10.20 58.89
CA VAL A 4 -0.52 -10.49 57.57
C VAL A 4 -1.57 -9.42 57.34
N ASP A 5 -1.26 -8.48 56.47
CA ASP A 5 -2.18 -7.45 55.99
C ASP A 5 -3.39 -8.13 55.32
N PRO A 6 -4.62 -7.96 55.82
CA PRO A 6 -5.81 -8.58 55.27
C PRO A 6 -6.26 -7.76 54.06
N ARG A 7 -5.48 -7.81 52.99
CA ARG A 7 -6.04 -7.41 51.69
C ARG A 7 -7.17 -8.40 51.42
N PRO A 8 -8.39 -7.95 51.10
CA PRO A 8 -9.43 -8.86 50.63
C PRO A 8 -8.81 -9.61 49.47
N GLU A 9 -8.68 -10.93 49.62
CA GLU A 9 -8.09 -11.78 48.61
C GLU A 9 -8.87 -11.51 47.33
N SER A 10 -8.22 -10.85 46.36
CA SER A 10 -8.86 -10.47 45.11
C SER A 10 -9.51 -11.72 44.59
N SER A 11 -10.84 -11.67 44.43
CA SER A 11 -11.58 -12.85 43.99
C SER A 11 -10.97 -13.30 42.67
N THR A 12 -10.97 -14.61 42.39
CA THR A 12 -10.58 -15.11 41.05
C THR A 12 -11.34 -14.36 39.95
N ALA A 13 -12.55 -13.87 40.24
CA ALA A 13 -13.32 -13.00 39.37
C ALA A 13 -12.67 -11.61 39.12
N ASP A 14 -12.04 -11.00 40.13
CA ASP A 14 -11.35 -9.71 40.01
C ASP A 14 -10.08 -9.83 39.16
N LEU A 15 -9.31 -10.92 39.33
CA LEU A 15 -8.13 -11.22 38.51
C LEU A 15 -8.50 -11.47 37.05
N VAL A 16 -9.59 -12.19 36.79
CA VAL A 16 -10.10 -12.40 35.44
C VAL A 16 -10.55 -11.08 34.81
N LYS A 17 -11.18 -10.20 35.59
CA LYS A 17 -11.60 -8.88 35.12
C LYS A 17 -10.41 -7.98 34.76
N GLU A 18 -9.36 -7.99 35.58
CA GLU A 18 -8.09 -7.30 35.32
C GLU A 18 -7.43 -7.82 34.04
N ALA A 19 -7.30 -9.14 33.89
CA ALA A 19 -6.69 -9.76 32.71
C ALA A 19 -7.47 -9.47 31.41
N ILE A 20 -8.81 -9.40 31.47
CA ILE A 20 -9.64 -9.00 30.33
C ILE A 20 -9.42 -7.52 29.99
N ALA A 21 -9.27 -6.65 31.00
CA ALA A 21 -8.99 -5.23 30.79
C ALA A 21 -7.63 -5.01 30.13
N GLU A 22 -6.58 -5.69 30.62
CA GLU A 22 -5.24 -5.66 30.03
C GLU A 22 -5.23 -6.23 28.61
N ALA A 23 -5.91 -7.36 28.36
CA ALA A 23 -6.00 -7.93 27.01
C ALA A 23 -6.69 -6.96 26.03
N LYS A 24 -7.72 -6.24 26.48
CA LYS A 24 -8.41 -5.22 25.67
C LYS A 24 -7.51 -4.01 25.39
N GLU A 25 -6.68 -3.61 26.33
CA GLU A 25 -5.70 -2.53 26.14
C GLU A 25 -4.65 -2.95 25.11
N LEU A 26 -4.08 -4.16 25.27
CA LEU A 26 -3.10 -4.71 24.33
C LEU A 26 -3.66 -4.82 22.92
N MET A 27 -4.88 -5.31 22.76
CA MET A 27 -5.54 -5.39 21.44
C MET A 27 -5.70 -4.02 20.77
N GLN A 28 -5.99 -2.96 21.53
CA GLN A 28 -6.10 -1.61 20.96
C GLN A 28 -4.75 -1.11 20.44
N VAL A 29 -3.66 -1.39 21.17
CA VAL A 29 -2.30 -1.05 20.76
C VAL A 29 -1.91 -1.81 19.50
N GLU A 30 -2.16 -3.12 19.44
CA GLU A 30 -1.83 -3.96 18.27
C GLU A 30 -2.56 -3.50 17.01
N VAL A 31 -3.84 -3.13 17.15
CA VAL A 31 -4.64 -2.59 16.02
C VAL A 31 -4.11 -1.23 15.57
N ALA A 32 -3.67 -0.38 16.49
CA ALA A 32 -3.05 0.90 16.16
C ALA A 32 -1.72 0.70 15.41
N LEU A 33 -0.88 -0.22 15.90
CA LEU A 33 0.40 -0.55 15.29
C LEU A 33 0.22 -1.15 13.88
N ALA A 34 -0.68 -2.13 13.73
CA ALA A 34 -0.97 -2.73 12.43
C ALA A 34 -1.49 -1.70 11.42
N ARG A 35 -2.27 -0.70 11.86
CA ARG A 35 -2.70 0.42 11.00
C ARG A 35 -1.53 1.28 10.54
N ASP A 36 -0.60 1.58 11.43
CA ASP A 36 0.58 2.39 11.11
C ASP A 36 1.53 1.66 10.16
N GLU A 37 1.82 0.38 10.41
CA GLU A 37 2.63 -0.46 9.52
C GLU A 37 2.01 -0.55 8.12
N LEU A 38 0.70 -0.78 8.02
CA LEU A 38 0.00 -0.79 6.73
C LEU A 38 0.12 0.55 5.99
N ASN A 39 -0.02 1.67 6.69
CA ASN A 39 0.14 3.00 6.09
C ASN A 39 1.57 3.21 5.60
N GLU A 40 2.55 2.77 6.37
CA GLU A 40 3.96 2.85 6.01
C GLU A 40 4.26 1.99 4.77
N GLU A 41 3.83 0.73 4.74
CA GLU A 41 3.99 -0.17 3.59
C GLU A 41 3.34 0.39 2.32
N ILE A 42 2.12 0.94 2.43
CA ILE A 42 1.45 1.61 1.30
C ILE A 42 2.28 2.80 0.81
N SER A 43 2.86 3.58 1.73
CA SER A 43 3.68 4.74 1.38
C SER A 43 4.94 4.33 0.63
N TRP A 44 5.61 3.25 1.06
CA TRP A 44 6.78 2.68 0.41
C TRP A 44 6.42 2.10 -0.95
N ALA A 45 5.36 1.30 -1.05
CA ALA A 45 4.87 0.75 -2.30
C ALA A 45 4.54 1.85 -3.32
N LYS A 46 3.92 2.95 -2.87
CA LYS A 46 3.62 4.11 -3.71
C LYS A 46 4.89 4.78 -4.22
N ARG A 47 5.87 5.06 -3.35
CA ARG A 47 7.15 5.67 -3.72
C ARG A 47 7.91 4.79 -4.71
N SER A 48 8.00 3.50 -4.44
CA SER A 48 8.64 2.52 -5.32
C SER A 48 7.93 2.42 -6.68
N GLY A 49 6.60 2.43 -6.69
CA GLY A 49 5.81 2.44 -7.92
C GLY A 49 6.04 3.68 -8.77
N ILE A 50 6.12 4.86 -8.16
CA ILE A 50 6.43 6.12 -8.86
C ILE A 50 7.86 6.08 -9.43
N ALA A 51 8.84 5.66 -8.63
CA ALA A 51 10.23 5.57 -9.07
C ALA A 51 10.40 4.59 -10.24
N LEU A 52 9.77 3.41 -10.15
CA LEU A 52 9.81 2.41 -11.22
C LEU A 52 9.12 2.91 -12.50
N GLY A 53 7.96 3.57 -12.36
CA GLY A 53 7.27 4.19 -13.48
C GLY A 53 8.10 5.28 -14.16
N ALA A 54 8.75 6.14 -13.38
CA ALA A 54 9.65 7.16 -13.89
C ALA A 54 10.87 6.56 -14.61
N ALA A 55 11.49 5.52 -14.04
CA ALA A 55 12.60 4.82 -14.66
C ALA A 55 12.21 4.16 -16.00
N ALA A 56 11.04 3.51 -16.05
CA ALA A 56 10.52 2.93 -17.28
C ALA A 56 10.24 3.99 -18.35
N ALA A 57 9.65 5.13 -17.97
CA ALA A 57 9.41 6.25 -18.88
C ALA A 57 10.73 6.84 -19.42
N ALA A 58 11.72 7.05 -18.55
CA ALA A 58 13.04 7.54 -18.93
C ALA A 58 13.76 6.57 -19.90
N ALA A 59 13.71 5.26 -19.63
CA ALA A 59 14.29 4.26 -20.52
C ALA A 59 13.64 4.25 -21.91
N LEU A 60 12.31 4.35 -21.97
CA LEU A 60 11.58 4.43 -23.24
C LEU A 60 11.90 5.71 -24.02
N LEU A 61 11.96 6.86 -23.35
CA LEU A 61 12.35 8.12 -23.98
C LEU A 61 13.80 8.07 -24.49
N GLY A 62 14.73 7.54 -23.69
CA GLY A 62 16.11 7.34 -24.09
C GLY A 62 16.23 6.45 -25.32
N LEU A 63 15.52 5.32 -25.35
CA LEU A 63 15.47 4.43 -26.51
C LEU A 63 14.92 5.13 -27.76
N ALA A 64 13.84 5.90 -27.61
CA ALA A 64 13.26 6.67 -28.71
C ALA A 64 14.27 7.68 -29.28
N LEU A 65 14.99 8.41 -28.43
CA LEU A 65 16.02 9.35 -28.85
C LEU A 65 17.17 8.67 -29.59
N VAL A 66 17.64 7.50 -29.11
CA VAL A 66 18.67 6.72 -29.80
C VAL A 66 18.19 6.29 -31.19
N LEU A 67 16.96 5.79 -31.31
CA LEU A 67 16.40 5.38 -32.60
C LEU A 67 16.22 6.57 -33.57
N VAL A 68 15.79 7.72 -33.06
CA VAL A 68 15.71 8.97 -33.83
C VAL A 68 17.10 9.40 -34.32
N ALA A 69 18.11 9.39 -33.45
CA ALA A 69 19.49 9.73 -33.81
C ALA A 69 20.03 8.78 -34.89
N LEU A 70 19.78 7.48 -34.76
CA LEU A 70 20.15 6.49 -35.77
C LEU A 70 19.43 6.73 -37.11
N ALA A 71 18.12 7.00 -37.09
CA ALA A 71 17.36 7.29 -38.30
C ALA A 71 17.91 8.52 -39.06
N LEU A 72 18.24 9.59 -38.33
CA LEU A 72 18.85 10.80 -38.89
C LEU A 72 20.30 10.57 -39.36
N SER A 73 21.03 9.63 -38.74
CA SER A 73 22.39 9.28 -39.17
C SER A 73 22.44 8.55 -40.51
N ILE A 74 21.39 7.79 -40.84
CA ILE A 74 21.28 7.01 -42.08
C ILE A 74 20.68 7.85 -43.22
N SER A 75 19.76 8.76 -42.90
CA SER A 75 19.07 9.60 -43.87
C SER A 75 18.97 11.03 -43.36
N LEU A 76 19.37 12.00 -44.18
CA LEU A 76 19.23 13.43 -43.87
C LEU A 76 17.76 13.90 -43.86
N SER A 77 16.82 13.03 -44.27
CA SER A 77 15.39 13.31 -44.22
C SER A 77 14.84 13.06 -42.81
N PRO A 78 14.13 14.03 -42.20
CA PRO A 78 13.57 13.87 -40.86
C PRO A 78 12.33 12.95 -40.81
N LEU A 79 11.78 12.56 -41.98
CA LEU A 79 10.52 11.84 -42.07
C LEU A 79 10.50 10.51 -41.29
N PRO A 80 11.53 9.62 -41.38
CA PRO A 80 11.55 8.37 -40.63
C PRO A 80 11.64 8.59 -39.12
N ALA A 81 12.43 9.57 -38.69
CA ALA A 81 12.55 9.94 -37.28
C ALA A 81 11.22 10.47 -36.71
N LEU A 82 10.49 11.27 -37.49
CA LEU A 82 9.16 11.77 -37.10
C LEU A 82 8.15 10.63 -36.95
N LEU A 83 8.14 9.66 -37.87
CA LEU A 83 7.23 8.50 -37.78
C LEU A 83 7.53 7.64 -36.55
N LEU A 84 8.81 7.40 -36.25
CA LEU A 84 9.22 6.68 -35.05
C LEU A 84 8.80 7.43 -33.78
N GLY A 85 9.08 8.74 -33.70
CA GLY A 85 8.67 9.58 -32.58
C GLY A 85 7.16 9.55 -32.35
N LEU A 86 6.37 9.68 -33.42
CA LEU A 86 4.91 9.59 -33.35
C LEU A 86 4.45 8.22 -32.82
N GLY A 87 5.08 7.13 -33.28
CA GLY A 87 4.79 5.78 -32.80
C GLY A 87 5.02 5.61 -31.29
N PHE A 88 6.14 6.15 -30.77
CA PHE A 88 6.43 6.14 -29.33
C PHE A 88 5.44 6.99 -28.53
N VAL A 89 5.00 8.14 -29.05
CA VAL A 89 3.96 8.96 -28.40
C VAL A 89 2.66 8.18 -28.29
N VAL A 90 2.20 7.55 -29.38
CA VAL A 90 0.99 6.71 -29.37
C VAL A 90 1.12 5.58 -28.36
N LEU A 91 2.26 4.87 -28.37
CA LEU A 91 2.52 3.80 -27.40
C LEU A 91 2.46 4.31 -25.96
N ALA A 92 3.07 5.47 -25.67
CA ALA A 92 3.06 6.07 -24.34
C ALA A 92 1.64 6.42 -23.87
N VAL A 93 0.80 6.97 -24.77
CA VAL A 93 -0.61 7.25 -24.44
C VAL A 93 -1.37 5.97 -24.13
N VAL A 94 -1.23 4.93 -24.95
CA VAL A 94 -1.93 3.65 -24.75
C VAL A 94 -1.52 3.00 -23.44
N VAL A 95 -0.21 2.86 -23.20
CA VAL A 95 0.31 2.25 -21.97
C VAL A 95 -0.06 3.09 -20.76
N GLY A 96 0.00 4.42 -20.84
CA GLY A 96 -0.40 5.32 -19.77
C GLY A 96 -1.89 5.18 -19.41
N LEU A 97 -2.78 5.12 -20.42
CA LEU A 97 -4.21 4.96 -20.21
C LEU A 97 -4.54 3.59 -19.62
N VAL A 98 -3.92 2.52 -20.13
CA VAL A 98 -4.08 1.15 -19.63
C VAL A 98 -3.56 1.04 -18.20
N GLY A 99 -2.40 1.62 -17.91
CA GLY A 99 -1.82 1.66 -16.57
C GLY A 99 -2.74 2.41 -15.60
N TYR A 100 -3.24 3.57 -15.99
CA TYR A 100 -4.15 4.37 -15.17
C TYR A 100 -5.47 3.66 -14.89
N THR A 101 -6.05 2.97 -15.88
CA THR A 101 -7.33 2.26 -15.73
C THR A 101 -7.20 0.96 -14.91
N ARG A 102 -6.04 0.30 -14.95
CA ARG A 102 -5.77 -0.93 -14.16
C ARG A 102 -5.16 -0.67 -12.79
N ALA A 103 -4.66 0.54 -12.53
CA ALA A 103 -4.11 0.89 -11.22
C ALA A 103 -5.20 0.78 -10.14
N PRO A 104 -4.92 0.08 -9.01
CA PRO A 104 -5.88 -0.06 -7.93
C PRO A 104 -6.17 1.32 -7.30
N LYS A 105 -7.43 1.78 -7.42
CA LYS A 105 -7.87 3.08 -6.90
C LYS A 105 -8.06 3.10 -5.37
N ARG A 106 -8.31 1.93 -4.79
CA ARG A 106 -8.48 1.71 -3.35
C ARG A 106 -7.68 0.49 -2.93
N PRO A 107 -6.40 0.66 -2.55
CA PRO A 107 -5.61 -0.45 -2.06
C PRO A 107 -6.28 -1.03 -0.79
N LEU A 108 -6.38 -2.36 -0.73
CA LEU A 108 -6.84 -3.12 0.44
C LEU A 108 -8.30 -2.93 0.87
N GLU A 109 -9.18 -2.42 0.00
CA GLU A 109 -10.60 -2.20 0.31
C GLU A 109 -11.30 -3.47 0.83
N ARG A 110 -11.06 -4.62 0.20
CA ARG A 110 -11.60 -5.93 0.64
C ARG A 110 -11.11 -6.37 2.02
N THR A 111 -9.90 -5.98 2.40
CA THR A 111 -9.32 -6.33 3.69
C THR A 111 -9.91 -5.43 4.78
N GLN A 112 -10.12 -4.14 4.49
CA GLN A 112 -10.78 -3.21 5.42
C GLN A 112 -12.23 -3.61 5.67
N ASP A 113 -12.97 -4.01 4.63
CA ASP A 113 -14.36 -4.45 4.76
C ASP A 113 -14.49 -5.73 5.61
N ARG A 114 -13.58 -6.70 5.43
CA ARG A 114 -13.56 -7.94 6.23
C ARG A 114 -13.25 -7.67 7.70
N VAL A 115 -12.25 -6.85 7.99
CA VAL A 115 -11.94 -6.49 9.39
C VAL A 115 -13.14 -5.78 10.03
N GLY A 116 -13.84 -4.94 9.29
CA GLY A 116 -15.06 -4.27 9.75
C GLY A 116 -16.24 -5.21 10.02
N SER A 117 -16.40 -6.29 9.22
CA SER A 117 -17.43 -7.30 9.45
C SER A 117 -17.11 -8.19 10.65
N ASP A 118 -15.85 -8.58 10.80
CA ASP A 118 -15.41 -9.51 11.86
C ASP A 118 -15.53 -8.87 13.24
N VAL A 119 -15.17 -7.58 13.37
CA VAL A 119 -15.37 -6.80 14.60
C VAL A 119 -16.86 -6.68 14.96
N ARG A 120 -17.72 -6.55 13.95
CA ARG A 120 -19.18 -6.42 14.15
C ARG A 120 -19.79 -7.73 14.65
N MET A 121 -19.39 -8.85 14.06
CA MET A 121 -19.83 -10.19 14.43
C MET A 121 -19.39 -10.58 15.85
N LEU A 122 -18.17 -10.18 16.25
CA LEU A 122 -17.67 -10.35 17.62
C LEU A 122 -18.46 -9.51 18.63
N ARG A 123 -18.82 -8.27 18.27
CA ARG A 123 -19.65 -7.40 19.12
C ARG A 123 -21.04 -7.97 19.36
N GLU A 124 -21.62 -8.64 18.36
CA GLU A 124 -22.93 -9.29 18.47
C GLU A 124 -22.92 -10.55 19.33
N HIS A 125 -21.78 -11.24 19.48
CA HIS A 125 -21.66 -12.45 20.31
C HIS A 125 -21.29 -12.16 21.78
N VAL A 126 -20.75 -10.97 22.07
CA VAL A 126 -20.27 -10.59 23.42
C VAL A 126 -21.22 -9.62 24.14
N ALA A 127 -22.18 -9.01 23.42
CA ALA A 127 -23.27 -8.21 23.98
C ALA A 127 -24.48 -9.08 24.35
#